data_AF-A0A8S1CBT1-F1
#
_entry.id   AF-A0A8S1CBT1-F1
#
_cell.length_a   1.000
_cell.length_b   1.000
_cell.length_c   1.000
_cell.angle_alpha   90.00
_cell.angle_beta   90.00
_cell.angle_gamma   90.00
#
_symmetry.space_group_name_H-M   'P 1'
#
loop_
_entity.id
_entity.type
_entity.pdbx_description
1 polymer ?
#
loop_
_entity_poly.entity_id
_entity_poly.type
_entity_poly.pdbx_seq_one_letter_code
_entity_poly.pdbx_strand_id
1 'polypeptide(L)'
;MRPLQSILLAFMFMFFTFCINAASTNLGFICPCVNGNCTEGDGSCKCERGWTGVYCERSDGICPGGCGLHGYCDVVTKKCSCIQGYYGEYCNKECPNNYFGSNCAFNCNSHCTFQREGSNYHLQRSTRCNRMTGECTCDDLFRHSASYDTWLSCKAKCRPGVLIEGNCKIPCPPGTFGYNCTQDCPSTIGSNKTCDSTSGRPICKPGYHGVFCTKECPPGTFGVNCSECKTCKVGQCNFITGECQCLPGWTGNSCSEICGNGTFGQNCMQTCSCVNGRCNPASGDCICFSGFSDPQCREPCTQGRWGPSCVYECVCLNGAKCSAKDGKCNCKRGYTGDRCEQPCPPGQFGANCSEECSCKNGAECDAENGACLCLAGWQGDDCSEVCPAGSFGPNCALACPCENGASCRPMDGVCNCTAGFRGKICEEPCTDGTWGANCENKCGSECRGSCSVIDGRCICPEGLEDSKGCNNVFECSGNFFKFYF
;
A
#
# COMPACT_ATOMS: atom_id res chain seq x y z
N MET A 1 -11.95 -48.46 -30.52
CA MET A 1 -12.61 -48.04 -29.27
C MET A 1 -13.06 -46.60 -29.49
N ARG A 2 -14.23 -46.37 -30.11
CA ARG A 2 -15.58 -46.26 -29.50
C ARG A 2 -15.66 -45.21 -28.37
N PRO A 3 -16.77 -44.46 -28.32
CA PRO A 3 -16.79 -43.01 -28.14
C PRO A 3 -17.17 -42.61 -26.72
N LEU A 4 -16.60 -41.52 -26.19
CA LEU A 4 -16.95 -40.96 -24.87
C LEU A 4 -17.42 -39.49 -24.92
N GLN A 5 -17.56 -38.90 -26.11
CA GLN A 5 -18.04 -37.51 -26.25
C GLN A 5 -19.50 -37.39 -26.74
N SER A 6 -20.20 -38.49 -27.02
CA SER A 6 -21.61 -38.45 -27.50
C SER A 6 -22.66 -38.72 -26.40
N ILE A 7 -22.26 -38.92 -25.14
CA ILE A 7 -23.19 -39.23 -24.04
C ILE A 7 -23.59 -37.96 -23.25
N LEU A 8 -22.75 -36.92 -23.20
CA LEU A 8 -23.11 -35.68 -22.47
C LEU A 8 -24.15 -34.80 -23.19
N LEU A 9 -24.22 -34.83 -24.53
CA LEU A 9 -25.20 -34.06 -25.30
C LEU A 9 -26.60 -34.71 -25.35
N ALA A 10 -26.71 -36.01 -25.06
CA ALA A 10 -27.99 -36.71 -24.97
C ALA A 10 -28.72 -36.47 -23.63
N PHE A 11 -27.98 -36.22 -22.54
CA PHE A 11 -28.57 -35.90 -21.23
C PHE A 11 -29.11 -34.46 -21.14
N MET A 12 -28.55 -33.53 -21.91
CA MET A 12 -29.04 -32.14 -21.98
C MET A 12 -30.35 -32.01 -22.79
N PHE A 13 -30.65 -32.93 -23.72
CA PHE A 13 -31.88 -32.90 -24.52
C PHE A 13 -33.08 -33.59 -23.87
N MET A 14 -32.90 -34.54 -22.93
CA MET A 14 -34.02 -35.13 -22.19
C MET A 14 -34.58 -34.23 -21.08
N PHE A 15 -33.82 -33.26 -20.58
CA PHE A 15 -34.32 -32.29 -19.59
C PHE A 15 -35.08 -31.11 -20.22
N PHE A 16 -34.82 -30.78 -21.49
CA PHE A 16 -35.50 -29.68 -22.17
C PHE A 16 -36.84 -30.06 -22.80
N THR A 17 -37.18 -31.35 -22.92
CA THR A 17 -38.50 -31.79 -23.45
C THR A 17 -39.58 -31.95 -22.38
N PHE A 18 -39.29 -31.67 -21.10
CA PHE A 18 -40.29 -31.68 -20.02
C PHE A 18 -40.82 -30.30 -19.62
N CYS A 19 -40.48 -29.24 -20.38
CA CYS A 19 -40.94 -27.87 -20.14
C CYS A 19 -41.81 -27.28 -21.27
N ILE A 20 -42.46 -28.09 -22.09
CA ILE A 20 -43.51 -27.62 -23.01
C ILE A 20 -44.68 -28.59 -22.98
N ASN A 21 -45.57 -28.41 -22.01
CA ASN A 21 -47.01 -28.64 -22.14
C ASN A 21 -47.69 -28.23 -20.82
N ALA A 22 -47.72 -26.92 -20.58
CA ALA A 22 -48.67 -26.32 -19.66
C ALA A 22 -49.69 -25.55 -20.50
N ALA A 23 -50.80 -26.21 -20.85
CA ALA A 23 -52.10 -25.56 -21.06
C ALA A 23 -53.22 -26.61 -21.20
N SER A 24 -53.91 -26.81 -20.08
CA SER A 24 -55.36 -27.05 -19.99
C SER A 24 -55.96 -28.32 -20.62
N THR A 25 -56.21 -29.33 -19.79
CA THR A 25 -57.58 -29.86 -19.57
C THR A 25 -57.62 -30.69 -18.28
N ASN A 26 -58.59 -30.39 -17.41
CA ASN A 26 -58.88 -30.98 -16.10
C ASN A 26 -57.85 -30.78 -14.98
N LEU A 27 -58.10 -29.77 -14.15
CA LEU A 27 -57.58 -29.63 -12.79
C LEU A 27 -58.06 -30.80 -11.92
N GLY A 28 -57.39 -31.94 -12.03
CA GLY A 28 -57.35 -32.92 -10.94
C GLY A 28 -56.41 -32.38 -9.87
N PHE A 29 -56.91 -32.25 -8.64
CA PHE A 29 -56.11 -31.90 -7.46
C PHE A 29 -54.85 -32.78 -7.39
N ILE A 30 -53.67 -32.20 -7.61
CA ILE A 30 -52.39 -32.89 -7.36
C ILE A 30 -52.21 -32.95 -5.85
N CYS A 31 -52.42 -34.12 -5.27
CA CYS A 31 -52.24 -34.32 -3.84
C CYS A 31 -50.78 -34.67 -3.51
N PRO A 32 -50.04 -33.88 -2.71
CA PRO A 32 -48.59 -34.04 -2.56
C PRO A 32 -48.15 -35.08 -1.51
N CYS A 33 -49.06 -35.94 -1.03
CA CYS A 33 -48.75 -36.89 0.04
C CYS A 33 -47.70 -37.93 -0.41
N VAL A 34 -46.51 -37.90 0.18
CA VAL A 34 -45.39 -38.78 -0.19
C VAL A 34 -45.62 -40.21 0.34
N ASN A 35 -46.04 -40.33 1.61
CA ASN A 35 -46.30 -41.60 2.29
C ASN A 35 -47.63 -41.54 3.07
N GLY A 36 -48.74 -41.37 2.36
CA GLY A 36 -50.07 -41.18 2.94
C GLY A 36 -51.19 -41.14 1.91
N ASN A 37 -52.44 -41.26 2.37
CA ASN A 37 -53.64 -41.13 1.53
C ASN A 37 -54.26 -39.74 1.64
N CYS A 38 -54.69 -39.20 0.51
CA CYS A 38 -55.33 -37.89 0.44
C CYS A 38 -56.83 -37.97 0.76
N THR A 39 -57.38 -36.97 1.45
CA THR A 39 -58.83 -36.81 1.62
C THR A 39 -59.44 -35.97 0.50
N GLU A 40 -60.44 -36.52 -0.21
CA GLU A 40 -61.15 -35.82 -1.27
C GLU A 40 -62.07 -34.74 -0.68
N GLY A 41 -61.62 -33.48 -0.74
CA GLY A 41 -62.39 -32.30 -0.34
C GLY A 41 -61.53 -31.13 0.13
N ASP A 42 -60.43 -31.40 0.83
CA ASP A 42 -59.56 -30.36 1.42
C ASP A 42 -58.06 -30.50 1.05
N GLY A 43 -57.67 -31.61 0.42
CA GLY A 43 -56.27 -31.85 0.03
C GLY A 43 -55.33 -32.16 1.18
N SER A 44 -55.86 -32.54 2.36
CA SER A 44 -55.03 -32.92 3.51
C SER A 44 -54.54 -34.37 3.43
N CYS A 45 -53.36 -34.63 3.98
CA CYS A 45 -52.70 -35.93 3.93
C CYS A 45 -52.92 -36.74 5.21
N LYS A 46 -53.46 -37.95 5.04
CA LYS A 46 -53.54 -38.96 6.09
C LYS A 46 -52.32 -39.88 5.99
N CYS A 47 -51.30 -39.62 6.80
CA CYS A 47 -50.02 -40.34 6.73
C CYS A 47 -50.11 -41.81 7.13
N GLU A 48 -49.32 -42.64 6.44
CA GLU A 48 -49.09 -44.04 6.80
C GLU A 48 -48.28 -44.14 8.10
N ARG A 49 -48.37 -45.30 8.79
CA ARG A 49 -47.68 -45.50 10.07
C ARG A 49 -46.18 -45.24 9.93
N GLY A 50 -45.66 -44.35 10.79
CA GLY A 50 -44.24 -43.99 10.81
C GLY A 50 -43.91 -42.73 10.01
N TRP A 51 -44.90 -42.07 9.40
CA TRP A 51 -44.70 -40.85 8.63
C TRP A 51 -45.50 -39.68 9.20
N THR A 52 -44.88 -38.50 9.23
CA THR A 52 -45.48 -37.24 9.69
C THR A 52 -45.09 -36.07 8.76
N GLY A 53 -45.69 -34.90 8.96
CA GLY A 53 -45.53 -33.74 8.07
C GLY A 53 -46.80 -33.41 7.29
N VAL A 54 -46.89 -32.19 6.75
CA VAL A 54 -48.08 -31.70 6.01
C VAL A 54 -48.33 -32.55 4.75
N TYR A 55 -47.28 -33.17 4.22
CA TYR A 55 -47.30 -34.04 3.04
C TYR A 55 -46.74 -35.44 3.34
N CYS A 56 -46.65 -35.86 4.61
CA CYS A 56 -46.08 -37.15 5.01
C CYS A 56 -44.64 -37.39 4.53
N GLU A 57 -43.86 -36.31 4.49
CA GLU A 57 -42.49 -36.27 3.98
C GLU A 57 -41.42 -36.64 5.02
N ARG A 58 -41.80 -36.79 6.30
CA ARG A 58 -40.88 -37.03 7.42
C ARG A 58 -41.04 -38.46 7.93
N SER A 59 -39.97 -39.25 7.89
CA SER A 59 -39.93 -40.58 8.50
C SER A 59 -39.59 -40.46 9.99
N ASP A 60 -40.57 -40.70 10.87
CA ASP A 60 -40.33 -40.75 12.30
C ASP A 60 -39.81 -42.14 12.67
N GLY A 61 -38.49 -42.24 12.75
CA GLY A 61 -37.78 -43.41 13.24
C GLY A 61 -38.22 -43.82 14.65
N ILE A 62 -39.20 -44.73 14.70
CA ILE A 62 -39.57 -45.57 15.83
C ILE A 62 -40.06 -44.76 17.04
N CYS A 63 -41.30 -44.26 17.01
CA CYS A 63 -42.15 -44.17 18.21
C CYS A 63 -43.32 -45.13 17.94
N PRO A 64 -43.55 -46.18 18.76
CA PRO A 64 -44.49 -47.25 18.41
C PRO A 64 -45.93 -46.74 18.49
N GLY A 65 -46.48 -46.18 17.40
CA GLY A 65 -47.84 -45.65 17.31
C GLY A 65 -47.97 -44.20 16.80
N GLY A 66 -46.86 -43.45 16.69
CA GLY A 66 -46.81 -42.05 16.22
C GLY A 66 -47.31 -41.03 17.26
N CYS A 67 -46.80 -39.79 17.23
CA CYS A 67 -47.09 -38.77 18.25
C CYS A 67 -48.28 -37.83 17.94
N GLY A 68 -49.18 -38.26 17.04
CA GLY A 68 -50.30 -37.44 16.56
C GLY A 68 -49.85 -36.14 15.88
N LEU A 69 -50.79 -35.19 15.69
CA LEU A 69 -50.48 -33.83 15.21
C LEU A 69 -50.04 -32.88 16.34
N HIS A 70 -50.03 -33.37 17.58
CA HIS A 70 -49.86 -32.57 18.81
C HIS A 70 -48.63 -33.00 19.63
N GLY A 71 -47.62 -33.61 19.02
CA GLY A 71 -46.42 -34.03 19.72
C GLY A 71 -45.21 -34.23 18.82
N TYR A 72 -44.03 -34.28 19.44
CA TYR A 72 -42.76 -34.59 18.79
C TYR A 72 -42.17 -35.88 19.39
N CYS A 73 -41.71 -36.80 18.54
CA CYS A 73 -41.07 -38.04 18.98
C CYS A 73 -39.64 -37.77 19.46
N ASP A 74 -39.33 -38.16 20.70
CA ASP A 74 -37.95 -38.24 21.16
C ASP A 74 -37.33 -39.55 20.64
N VAL A 75 -36.42 -39.43 19.68
CA VAL A 75 -35.80 -40.55 18.99
C VAL A 75 -34.89 -41.41 19.88
N VAL A 76 -34.48 -40.90 21.05
CA VAL A 76 -33.63 -41.61 22.02
C VAL A 76 -34.49 -42.37 23.02
N THR A 77 -35.49 -41.71 23.60
CA THR A 77 -36.34 -42.32 24.65
C THR A 77 -37.53 -43.09 24.07
N LYS A 78 -37.80 -42.95 22.77
CA LYS A 78 -38.92 -43.59 22.05
C LYS A 78 -40.30 -43.16 22.58
N LYS A 79 -40.36 -42.01 23.27
CA LYS A 79 -41.57 -41.42 23.85
C LYS A 79 -41.97 -40.14 23.13
N CYS A 80 -43.27 -39.88 23.06
CA CYS A 80 -43.79 -38.62 22.54
C CYS A 80 -43.73 -37.52 23.61
N SER A 81 -43.30 -36.34 23.18
CA SER A 81 -43.39 -35.12 23.97
C SER A 81 -44.46 -34.23 23.37
N CYS A 82 -45.52 -33.96 24.12
CA CYS A 82 -46.70 -33.29 23.59
C CYS A 82 -46.55 -31.77 23.61
N ILE A 83 -47.15 -31.12 22.61
CA ILE A 83 -47.31 -29.66 22.60
C ILE A 83 -48.29 -29.23 23.70
N GLN A 84 -48.36 -27.91 23.96
CA GLN A 84 -49.16 -27.38 25.06
C GLN A 84 -50.65 -27.73 24.92
N GLY A 85 -51.26 -28.19 26.01
CA GLY A 85 -52.67 -28.57 26.04
C GLY A 85 -52.95 -30.04 25.71
N TYR A 86 -51.91 -30.84 25.45
CA TYR A 86 -52.04 -32.26 25.12
C TYR A 86 -51.11 -33.15 25.97
N TYR A 87 -51.50 -34.40 26.17
CA TYR A 87 -50.74 -35.44 26.88
C TYR A 87 -51.07 -36.86 26.39
N GLY A 88 -50.40 -37.83 27.00
CA GLY A 88 -50.56 -39.26 26.71
C GLY A 88 -49.47 -39.79 25.78
N GLU A 89 -49.38 -41.12 25.69
CA GLU A 89 -48.31 -41.83 24.97
C GLU A 89 -48.15 -41.39 23.50
N TYR A 90 -49.25 -40.96 22.87
CA TYR A 90 -49.31 -40.50 21.48
C TYR A 90 -49.78 -39.04 21.34
N CYS A 91 -49.83 -38.28 22.43
CA CYS A 91 -50.26 -36.87 22.44
C CYS A 91 -51.67 -36.58 21.88
N ASN A 92 -52.55 -37.58 21.86
CA ASN A 92 -53.91 -37.44 21.34
C ASN A 92 -54.95 -37.11 22.43
N LYS A 93 -54.53 -36.91 23.69
CA LYS A 93 -55.44 -36.57 24.79
C LYS A 93 -55.27 -35.09 25.13
N GLU A 94 -56.37 -34.35 25.16
CA GLU A 94 -56.37 -32.97 25.64
C GLU A 94 -56.26 -32.90 27.16
N CYS A 95 -55.55 -31.90 27.67
CA CYS A 95 -55.38 -31.73 29.11
C CYS A 95 -56.73 -31.67 29.84
N PRO A 96 -56.86 -32.35 30.99
CA PRO A 96 -58.03 -32.21 31.86
C PRO A 96 -58.26 -30.74 32.24
N ASN A 97 -59.51 -30.35 32.53
CA ASN A 97 -59.93 -28.95 32.76
C ASN A 97 -59.07 -28.11 33.74
N ASN A 98 -58.32 -28.76 34.62
CA ASN A 98 -57.49 -28.12 35.64
C ASN A 98 -55.98 -28.31 35.41
N TYR A 99 -55.55 -28.83 34.26
CA TYR A 99 -54.14 -28.97 33.91
C TYR A 99 -53.84 -28.30 32.58
N PHE A 100 -52.62 -27.82 32.41
CA PHE A 100 -52.21 -27.06 31.22
C PHE A 100 -50.69 -27.19 30.95
N GLY A 101 -50.24 -26.67 29.81
CA GLY A 101 -48.85 -26.77 29.35
C GLY A 101 -48.54 -28.09 28.63
N SER A 102 -47.27 -28.30 28.27
CA SER A 102 -46.83 -29.52 27.57
C SER A 102 -46.95 -30.74 28.49
N ASN A 103 -47.50 -31.84 27.98
CA ASN A 103 -47.79 -33.06 28.74
C ASN A 103 -48.68 -32.84 29.99
N CYS A 104 -49.41 -31.73 30.07
CA CYS A 104 -50.22 -31.35 31.23
C CYS A 104 -49.44 -31.30 32.54
N ALA A 105 -48.17 -30.90 32.50
CA ALA A 105 -47.28 -30.88 33.64
C ALA A 105 -47.70 -29.91 34.76
N PHE A 106 -48.58 -28.94 34.47
CA PHE A 106 -48.98 -27.90 35.41
C PHE A 106 -50.43 -28.02 35.82
N ASN A 107 -50.70 -28.00 37.13
CA ASN A 107 -52.04 -28.03 37.70
C ASN A 107 -52.48 -26.61 38.11
N CYS A 108 -53.61 -26.14 37.60
CA CYS A 108 -54.16 -24.83 37.92
C CYS A 108 -54.61 -24.69 39.40
N ASN A 109 -54.98 -25.79 40.08
CA ASN A 109 -55.46 -25.75 41.47
C ASN A 109 -54.38 -25.45 42.52
N SER A 110 -53.10 -25.76 42.28
CA SER A 110 -52.00 -25.36 43.18
C SER A 110 -51.61 -23.88 43.02
N HIS A 111 -52.25 -23.15 42.09
CA HIS A 111 -51.87 -21.81 41.69
C HIS A 111 -52.91 -20.72 41.98
N CYS A 112 -54.12 -21.07 42.43
CA CYS A 112 -55.05 -20.13 43.07
C CYS A 112 -54.95 -20.31 44.59
N THR A 113 -54.18 -19.46 45.28
CA THR A 113 -54.16 -19.44 46.76
C THR A 113 -55.08 -18.33 47.27
N PHE A 114 -56.04 -18.68 48.12
CA PHE A 114 -56.93 -17.75 48.79
C PHE A 114 -56.27 -17.18 50.06
N GLN A 115 -56.39 -15.87 50.33
CA GLN A 115 -56.13 -15.32 51.66
C GLN A 115 -57.42 -15.29 52.47
N ARG A 116 -57.32 -15.65 53.75
CA ARG A 116 -58.40 -15.65 54.74
C ARG A 116 -58.42 -14.28 55.44
N GLU A 117 -59.58 -13.64 55.49
CA GLU A 117 -59.93 -12.67 56.55
C GLU A 117 -61.17 -13.19 57.27
N GLY A 118 -61.03 -13.53 58.56
CA GLY A 118 -62.16 -13.95 59.40
C GLY A 118 -62.49 -15.45 59.41
N SER A 119 -63.74 -15.76 59.81
CA SER A 119 -64.18 -17.06 60.37
C SER A 119 -65.16 -17.88 59.50
N ASN A 120 -65.37 -17.57 58.22
CA ASN A 120 -66.20 -18.39 57.33
C ASN A 120 -65.37 -19.04 56.20
N TYR A 121 -65.63 -20.33 55.97
CA TYR A 121 -65.01 -21.16 54.95
C TYR A 121 -65.97 -21.32 53.76
N HIS A 122 -65.49 -21.09 52.53
CA HIS A 122 -66.14 -21.63 51.32
C HIS A 122 -65.11 -22.20 50.35
N LEU A 123 -65.39 -23.41 49.88
CA LEU A 123 -64.67 -24.14 48.84
C LEU A 123 -65.22 -23.67 47.48
N GLN A 124 -64.41 -22.98 46.68
CA GLN A 124 -64.74 -22.73 45.27
C GLN A 124 -63.53 -23.09 44.40
N ARG A 125 -63.67 -24.20 43.66
CA ARG A 125 -62.68 -24.67 42.69
C ARG A 125 -62.64 -23.69 41.53
N SER A 126 -61.45 -23.37 41.01
CA SER A 126 -61.33 -22.82 39.65
C SER A 126 -61.98 -23.85 38.71
N THR A 127 -63.04 -23.47 38.00
CA THR A 127 -63.78 -24.41 37.15
C THR A 127 -63.32 -24.40 35.70
N ARG A 128 -62.54 -23.39 35.26
CA ARG A 128 -61.96 -23.33 33.91
C ARG A 128 -60.58 -22.68 33.88
N CYS A 129 -59.61 -23.45 33.40
CA CYS A 129 -58.24 -23.05 33.10
C CYS A 129 -58.02 -23.22 31.59
N ASN A 130 -57.48 -22.19 30.93
CA ASN A 130 -57.10 -22.28 29.52
C ASN A 130 -55.97 -23.30 29.39
N ARG A 131 -56.27 -24.42 28.72
CA ARG A 131 -55.39 -25.60 28.64
C ARG A 131 -54.07 -25.31 27.89
N MET A 132 -54.03 -24.25 27.09
CA MET A 132 -52.84 -23.81 26.37
C MET A 132 -52.07 -22.73 27.15
N THR A 133 -52.74 -21.70 27.67
CA THR A 133 -52.08 -20.52 28.28
C THR A 133 -51.93 -20.60 29.81
N GLY A 134 -52.65 -21.49 30.48
CA GLY A 134 -52.73 -21.57 31.94
C GLY A 134 -53.55 -20.46 32.59
N GLU A 135 -54.21 -19.61 31.81
CA GLU A 135 -55.07 -18.55 32.33
C GLU A 135 -56.33 -19.13 32.98
N CYS A 136 -56.55 -18.80 34.24
CA CYS A 136 -57.72 -19.22 34.98
C CYS A 136 -58.85 -18.20 34.81
N THR A 137 -60.02 -18.64 34.36
CA THR A 137 -61.24 -17.84 34.45
C THR A 137 -61.98 -18.26 35.70
N CYS A 138 -62.10 -17.33 36.64
CA CYS A 138 -62.96 -17.44 37.82
C CYS A 138 -64.44 -17.43 37.31
N ASP A 139 -65.14 -18.57 37.27
CA ASP A 139 -66.53 -18.69 36.74
C ASP A 139 -67.53 -18.35 37.86
N ASP A 140 -68.24 -17.23 37.74
CA ASP A 140 -69.25 -16.76 38.70
C ASP A 140 -70.49 -17.69 38.72
N LEU A 141 -70.46 -18.75 39.52
CA LEU A 141 -71.62 -19.60 39.77
C LEU A 141 -71.97 -19.60 41.26
N PHE A 142 -72.59 -18.50 41.72
CA PHE A 142 -73.86 -18.46 42.46
C PHE A 142 -74.09 -17.02 42.94
N ARG A 143 -74.89 -16.28 42.17
CA ARG A 143 -75.32 -14.92 42.49
C ARG A 143 -76.44 -14.99 43.54
N HIS A 144 -76.13 -14.93 44.83
CA HIS A 144 -77.08 -14.43 45.83
C HIS A 144 -76.36 -13.69 46.97
N SER A 145 -76.61 -12.37 47.00
CA SER A 145 -76.58 -11.46 48.15
C SER A 145 -75.32 -11.40 49.02
N ALA A 146 -74.42 -10.47 48.70
CA ALA A 146 -73.81 -9.56 49.67
C ALA A 146 -73.20 -8.36 48.92
N SER A 147 -72.96 -7.28 49.64
CA SER A 147 -72.83 -5.89 49.18
C SER A 147 -71.67 -5.57 48.25
N TYR A 148 -71.75 -4.37 47.67
CA TYR A 148 -70.65 -3.59 47.09
C TYR A 148 -69.31 -3.81 47.84
N ASP A 149 -68.23 -3.99 47.07
CA ASP A 149 -66.81 -4.15 47.45
C ASP A 149 -66.18 -5.54 47.55
N THR A 150 -66.61 -6.53 46.77
CA THR A 150 -65.83 -7.77 46.58
C THR A 150 -65.44 -8.00 45.12
N TRP A 151 -64.44 -7.25 44.63
CA TRP A 151 -63.65 -7.69 43.49
C TRP A 151 -62.71 -8.81 43.96
N LEU A 152 -63.06 -10.06 43.65
CA LEU A 152 -62.09 -11.16 43.71
C LEU A 152 -60.97 -10.83 42.71
N SER A 153 -59.85 -10.33 43.25
CA SER A 153 -58.62 -10.18 42.49
C SER A 153 -58.07 -11.57 42.19
N CYS A 154 -58.48 -12.16 41.06
CA CYS A 154 -57.82 -13.29 40.42
C CYS A 154 -56.39 -12.76 40.07
N LYS A 155 -55.41 -12.78 40.99
CA LYS A 155 -54.03 -12.29 40.74
C LYS A 155 -53.44 -13.20 39.66
N ALA A 156 -53.38 -12.69 38.43
CA ALA A 156 -52.72 -13.37 37.33
C ALA A 156 -51.28 -13.72 37.74
N LYS A 157 -50.99 -15.01 37.90
CA LYS A 157 -49.61 -15.46 38.00
C LYS A 157 -48.94 -15.18 36.66
N CYS A 158 -47.69 -14.74 36.74
CA CYS A 158 -46.87 -14.46 35.57
C CYS A 158 -46.92 -15.61 34.56
N ARG A 159 -46.93 -15.27 33.27
CA ARG A 159 -46.73 -16.27 32.20
C ARG A 159 -45.41 -17.04 32.43
N PRO A 160 -45.28 -18.28 31.96
CA PRO A 160 -44.04 -19.04 32.13
C PRO A 160 -42.88 -18.34 31.40
N GLY A 161 -41.66 -18.54 31.88
CA GLY A 161 -40.46 -17.89 31.35
C GLY A 161 -40.05 -16.58 32.02
N VAL A 162 -40.77 -16.14 33.06
CA VAL A 162 -40.44 -14.96 33.87
C VAL A 162 -40.57 -15.23 35.38
N LEU A 163 -39.79 -14.51 36.17
CA LEU A 163 -39.84 -14.50 37.63
C LEU A 163 -41.02 -13.66 38.14
N ILE A 164 -41.59 -14.09 39.27
CA ILE A 164 -42.62 -13.35 40.00
C ILE A 164 -42.01 -12.12 40.68
N GLU A 165 -40.80 -12.29 41.21
CA GLU A 165 -39.96 -11.20 41.71
C GLU A 165 -39.64 -10.27 40.52
N GLY A 166 -40.19 -9.05 40.54
CA GLY A 166 -40.11 -8.11 39.41
C GLY A 166 -41.40 -7.98 38.58
N ASN A 167 -42.57 -8.38 39.11
CA ASN A 167 -43.88 -8.19 38.47
C ASN A 167 -43.94 -8.79 37.05
N CYS A 168 -43.43 -10.01 36.86
CA CYS A 168 -43.48 -10.74 35.59
C CYS A 168 -42.66 -10.13 34.43
N LYS A 169 -41.69 -9.26 34.72
CA LYS A 169 -40.83 -8.61 33.71
C LYS A 169 -39.42 -9.20 33.60
N ILE A 170 -38.97 -9.94 34.61
CA ILE A 170 -37.63 -10.51 34.64
C ILE A 170 -37.66 -11.90 34.00
N PRO A 171 -36.92 -12.16 32.91
CA PRO A 171 -36.86 -13.49 32.28
C PRO A 171 -36.17 -14.52 33.18
N CYS A 172 -36.44 -15.80 32.96
CA CYS A 172 -35.80 -16.86 33.74
C CYS A 172 -34.27 -16.87 33.60
N PRO A 173 -33.53 -17.11 34.70
CA PRO A 173 -32.10 -17.26 34.64
C PRO A 173 -31.69 -18.47 33.78
N PRO A 174 -30.51 -18.42 33.12
CA PRO A 174 -30.04 -19.50 32.25
C PRO A 174 -30.01 -20.85 32.98
N GLY A 175 -30.53 -21.89 32.33
CA GLY A 175 -30.63 -23.23 32.94
C GLY A 175 -31.95 -23.51 33.66
N THR A 176 -32.86 -22.54 33.74
CA THR A 176 -34.20 -22.71 34.33
C THR A 176 -35.32 -22.29 33.37
N PHE A 177 -36.51 -22.88 33.53
CA PHE A 177 -37.68 -22.59 32.69
C PHE A 177 -39.00 -22.72 33.45
N GLY A 178 -40.09 -22.35 32.78
CA GLY A 178 -41.45 -22.49 33.29
C GLY A 178 -41.86 -21.37 34.26
N TYR A 179 -42.86 -21.62 35.09
CA TYR A 179 -43.41 -20.61 36.00
C TYR A 179 -42.47 -20.31 37.15
N ASN A 180 -42.19 -19.02 37.35
CA ASN A 180 -41.26 -18.55 38.37
C ASN A 180 -39.89 -19.26 38.30
N CYS A 181 -39.54 -19.82 37.15
CA CYS A 181 -38.21 -20.40 36.86
C CYS A 181 -37.80 -21.51 37.85
N THR A 182 -38.78 -22.31 38.26
CA THR A 182 -38.60 -23.37 39.26
C THR A 182 -38.17 -24.72 38.68
N GLN A 183 -38.18 -24.87 37.36
CA GLN A 183 -37.77 -26.10 36.68
C GLN A 183 -36.38 -25.92 36.07
N ASP A 184 -35.52 -26.92 36.24
CA ASP A 184 -34.21 -26.96 35.60
C ASP A 184 -34.29 -27.54 34.19
N CYS A 185 -33.54 -26.97 33.25
CA CYS A 185 -33.45 -27.46 31.88
C CYS A 185 -33.03 -28.95 31.83
N PRO A 186 -33.64 -29.78 30.97
CA PRO A 186 -33.29 -31.21 30.86
C PRO A 186 -31.80 -31.41 30.51
N SER A 187 -31.07 -32.15 31.34
CA SER A 187 -29.61 -32.30 31.28
C SER A 187 -29.10 -33.48 30.45
N THR A 188 -29.96 -34.11 29.64
CA THR A 188 -29.60 -35.30 28.87
C THR A 188 -28.82 -34.96 27.58
N ILE A 189 -27.49 -35.13 27.70
CA ILE A 189 -26.46 -35.30 26.66
C ILE A 189 -25.98 -33.98 25.99
N GLY A 190 -24.95 -33.35 26.58
CA GLY A 190 -24.08 -32.34 25.97
C GLY A 190 -23.94 -31.03 26.77
N SER A 191 -22.70 -30.57 27.02
CA SER A 191 -22.39 -29.31 27.75
C SER A 191 -22.79 -28.02 26.99
N ASN A 192 -23.13 -28.14 25.71
CA ASN A 192 -23.44 -27.03 24.80
C ASN A 192 -24.95 -26.85 24.54
N LYS A 193 -25.79 -27.21 25.51
CA LYS A 193 -27.24 -27.05 25.46
C LYS A 193 -27.72 -26.02 26.48
N THR A 194 -28.78 -25.31 26.13
CA THR A 194 -29.65 -24.52 27.02
C THR A 194 -31.09 -24.93 26.74
N CYS A 195 -32.07 -24.36 27.41
CA CYS A 195 -33.47 -24.58 27.07
C CYS A 195 -34.25 -23.27 26.94
N ASP A 196 -35.34 -23.35 26.18
CA ASP A 196 -36.32 -22.28 26.06
C ASP A 196 -36.93 -21.96 27.43
N SER A 197 -36.88 -20.70 27.86
CA SER A 197 -37.31 -20.29 29.19
C SER A 197 -38.80 -20.51 29.46
N THR A 198 -39.62 -20.61 28.40
CA THR A 198 -41.07 -20.80 28.53
C THR A 198 -41.45 -22.28 28.54
N SER A 199 -40.88 -23.06 27.63
CA SER A 199 -41.30 -24.43 27.32
C SER A 199 -40.35 -25.54 27.79
N GLY A 200 -39.11 -25.20 28.17
CA GLY A 200 -38.08 -26.17 28.55
C GLY A 200 -37.50 -26.95 27.37
N ARG A 201 -37.83 -26.57 26.13
CA ARG A 201 -37.32 -27.22 24.92
C ARG A 201 -35.81 -27.04 24.80
N PRO A 202 -35.02 -28.08 24.47
CA PRO A 202 -33.58 -27.95 24.27
C PRO A 202 -33.24 -27.02 23.09
N ILE A 203 -32.31 -26.09 23.31
CA ILE A 203 -31.73 -25.18 22.31
C ILE A 203 -30.21 -25.31 22.37
N CYS A 204 -29.52 -25.36 21.23
CA CYS A 204 -28.06 -25.35 21.23
C CYS A 204 -27.52 -23.99 21.67
N LYS A 205 -26.45 -23.98 22.45
CA LYS A 205 -25.69 -22.75 22.73
C LYS A 205 -25.20 -22.13 21.42
N PRO A 206 -25.00 -20.79 21.36
CA PRO A 206 -24.51 -20.12 20.16
C PRO A 206 -23.24 -20.80 19.60
N GLY A 207 -23.21 -20.98 18.28
CA GLY A 207 -22.09 -21.60 17.57
C GLY A 207 -22.11 -23.13 17.49
N TYR A 208 -23.14 -23.77 18.04
CA TYR A 208 -23.31 -25.22 17.95
C TYR A 208 -24.64 -25.60 17.29
N HIS A 209 -24.63 -26.71 16.56
CA HIS A 209 -25.80 -27.23 15.86
C HIS A 209 -25.90 -28.77 15.90
N GLY A 210 -27.00 -29.28 15.34
CA GLY A 210 -27.33 -30.70 15.31
C GLY A 210 -28.12 -31.16 16.53
N VAL A 211 -28.69 -32.37 16.45
CA VAL A 211 -29.61 -32.95 17.45
C VAL A 211 -28.99 -33.01 18.86
N PHE A 212 -27.67 -33.19 18.92
CA PHE A 212 -26.92 -33.28 20.18
C PHE A 212 -26.14 -31.99 20.51
N CYS A 213 -26.18 -30.95 19.67
CA CYS A 213 -25.41 -29.72 19.84
C CYS A 213 -23.88 -29.97 20.01
N THR A 214 -23.36 -30.99 19.34
CA THR A 214 -21.95 -31.40 19.39
C THR A 214 -21.16 -30.98 18.16
N LYS A 215 -21.81 -30.36 17.17
CA LYS A 215 -21.17 -29.89 15.94
C LYS A 215 -21.06 -28.37 16.00
N GLU A 216 -19.89 -27.83 15.67
CA GLU A 216 -19.69 -26.39 15.48
C GLU A 216 -20.42 -25.92 14.23
N CYS A 217 -20.89 -24.68 14.21
CA CYS A 217 -21.52 -24.10 13.03
C CYS A 217 -20.58 -24.20 11.81
N PRO A 218 -21.09 -24.57 10.62
CA PRO A 218 -20.29 -24.65 9.41
C PRO A 218 -19.55 -23.34 9.09
N PRO A 219 -18.40 -23.39 8.38
CA PRO A 219 -17.67 -22.19 7.98
C PRO A 219 -18.57 -21.16 7.29
N GLY A 220 -18.48 -19.90 7.73
CA GLY A 220 -19.32 -18.81 7.22
C GLY A 220 -20.69 -18.70 7.90
N THR A 221 -20.91 -19.39 9.02
CA THR A 221 -22.15 -19.26 9.82
C THR A 221 -21.84 -19.09 11.32
N PHE A 222 -22.75 -18.48 12.08
CA PHE A 222 -22.54 -18.20 13.50
C PHE A 222 -23.82 -18.13 14.35
N GLY A 223 -23.64 -18.11 15.68
CA GLY A 223 -24.70 -17.81 16.64
C GLY A 223 -25.68 -18.96 16.83
N VAL A 224 -26.87 -18.67 17.36
CA VAL A 224 -27.94 -19.67 17.47
C VAL A 224 -28.50 -19.99 16.07
N ASN A 225 -28.71 -21.27 15.79
CA ASN A 225 -29.15 -21.78 14.48
C ASN A 225 -28.20 -21.56 13.29
N CYS A 226 -26.94 -21.14 13.51
CA CYS A 226 -25.94 -20.95 12.46
C CYS A 226 -26.40 -20.00 11.32
N SER A 227 -26.65 -18.74 11.68
CA SER A 227 -27.00 -17.68 10.71
C SER A 227 -25.81 -17.37 9.79
N GLU A 228 -26.07 -16.96 8.54
CA GLU A 228 -25.02 -16.65 7.57
C GLU A 228 -24.18 -15.43 7.96
N CYS A 229 -22.87 -15.59 7.93
CA CYS A 229 -21.89 -14.55 8.20
C CYS A 229 -21.43 -13.89 6.88
N LYS A 230 -22.31 -13.08 6.28
CA LYS A 230 -22.02 -12.38 4.99
C LYS A 230 -21.05 -11.21 5.12
N THR A 231 -20.72 -10.85 6.34
CA THR A 231 -20.03 -9.60 6.65
C THR A 231 -18.52 -9.71 6.48
N CYS A 232 -17.91 -10.88 6.68
CA CYS A 232 -16.46 -11.04 6.61
C CYS A 232 -15.98 -11.24 5.16
N LYS A 233 -15.27 -10.26 4.59
CA LYS A 233 -14.69 -10.37 3.25
C LYS A 233 -13.36 -11.13 3.26
N VAL A 234 -12.38 -10.65 4.01
CA VAL A 234 -11.02 -11.22 4.07
C VAL A 234 -10.67 -11.61 5.51
N GLY A 235 -11.38 -12.61 6.02
CA GLY A 235 -11.26 -13.04 7.41
C GLY A 235 -12.07 -14.29 7.71
N GLN A 236 -11.83 -14.86 8.90
CA GLN A 236 -12.58 -15.98 9.42
C GLN A 236 -13.68 -15.48 10.36
N CYS A 237 -14.91 -15.93 10.17
CA CYS A 237 -16.01 -15.58 11.06
C CYS A 237 -15.95 -16.46 12.32
N ASN A 238 -16.04 -15.84 13.50
CA ASN A 238 -16.17 -16.56 14.75
C ASN A 238 -17.53 -17.28 14.79
N PHE A 239 -17.51 -18.60 14.87
CA PHE A 239 -18.73 -19.42 14.82
C PHE A 239 -19.68 -19.17 16.00
N ILE A 240 -19.22 -18.60 17.11
CA ILE A 240 -20.04 -18.28 18.28
C ILE A 240 -20.62 -16.87 18.18
N THR A 241 -19.76 -15.85 18.00
CA THR A 241 -20.15 -14.43 18.10
C THR A 241 -20.53 -13.79 16.76
N GLY A 242 -20.03 -14.33 15.65
CA GLY A 242 -20.16 -13.72 14.32
C GLY A 242 -19.17 -12.61 14.02
N GLU A 243 -18.27 -12.31 14.96
CA GLU A 243 -17.21 -11.32 14.75
C GLU A 243 -16.16 -11.85 13.78
N CYS A 244 -15.67 -10.98 12.91
CA CYS A 244 -14.65 -11.35 11.95
C CYS A 244 -13.26 -11.29 12.60
N GLN A 245 -12.52 -12.39 12.49
CA GLN A 245 -11.08 -12.43 12.70
C GLN A 245 -10.41 -12.17 11.34
N CYS A 246 -9.94 -10.94 11.13
CA CYS A 246 -9.35 -10.54 9.85
C CYS A 246 -7.99 -11.22 9.65
N LEU A 247 -7.71 -11.58 8.40
CA LEU A 247 -6.38 -12.08 8.04
C LEU A 247 -5.32 -10.97 8.23
N PRO A 248 -4.03 -11.32 8.37
CA PRO A 248 -2.97 -10.34 8.49
C PRO A 248 -3.01 -9.28 7.39
N GLY A 249 -2.94 -8.01 7.76
CA GLY A 249 -3.04 -6.87 6.83
C GLY A 249 -4.41 -6.26 6.68
N TRP A 250 -5.44 -6.82 7.33
CA TRP A 250 -6.82 -6.37 7.22
C TRP A 250 -7.44 -6.06 8.59
N THR A 251 -8.38 -5.12 8.62
CA THR A 251 -9.13 -4.69 9.79
C THR A 251 -10.55 -4.24 9.44
N GLY A 252 -11.28 -3.78 10.47
CA GLY A 252 -12.68 -3.39 10.41
C GLY A 252 -13.64 -4.56 10.62
N ASN A 253 -14.91 -4.25 10.92
CA ASN A 253 -15.94 -5.23 11.24
C ASN A 253 -16.23 -6.24 10.10
N SER A 254 -15.82 -5.91 8.88
CA SER A 254 -16.00 -6.73 7.68
C SER A 254 -14.68 -7.22 7.08
N CYS A 255 -13.54 -6.92 7.70
CA CYS A 255 -12.21 -7.20 7.15
C CYS A 255 -12.03 -6.69 5.72
N SER A 256 -12.46 -5.45 5.49
CA SER A 256 -12.43 -4.79 4.19
C SER A 256 -11.45 -3.63 4.12
N GLU A 257 -10.89 -3.24 5.26
CA GLU A 257 -9.94 -2.13 5.37
C GLU A 257 -8.54 -2.70 5.51
N ILE A 258 -7.58 -2.13 4.78
CA ILE A 258 -6.17 -2.47 4.93
C ILE A 258 -5.64 -1.78 6.18
N CYS A 259 -4.64 -2.36 6.86
CA CYS A 259 -4.00 -1.71 8.00
C CYS A 259 -3.57 -0.28 7.70
N GLY A 260 -3.84 0.60 8.67
CA GLY A 260 -3.39 1.98 8.64
C GLY A 260 -1.86 2.09 8.66
N ASN A 261 -1.35 3.29 8.36
CA ASN A 261 0.08 3.50 8.30
C ASN A 261 0.73 3.25 9.67
N GLY A 262 1.75 2.39 9.71
CA GLY A 262 2.45 2.03 10.95
C GLY A 262 1.82 0.89 11.75
N THR A 263 0.76 0.22 11.27
CA THR A 263 0.23 -1.00 11.90
C THR A 263 0.23 -2.19 10.95
N PHE A 264 0.29 -3.40 11.51
CA PHE A 264 0.34 -4.64 10.75
C PHE A 264 -0.21 -5.85 11.51
N GLY A 265 -0.25 -6.99 10.83
CA GLY A 265 -0.60 -8.28 11.41
C GLY A 265 -2.10 -8.50 11.47
N GLN A 266 -2.50 -9.52 12.22
CA GLN A 266 -3.91 -9.89 12.38
C GLN A 266 -4.69 -8.75 13.05
N ASN A 267 -5.82 -8.36 12.44
CA ASN A 267 -6.64 -7.20 12.88
C ASN A 267 -5.85 -5.89 13.02
N CYS A 268 -4.65 -5.78 12.44
CA CYS A 268 -3.74 -4.62 12.56
C CYS A 268 -3.36 -4.26 14.02
N MET A 269 -3.24 -5.26 14.89
CA MET A 269 -2.96 -5.05 16.32
C MET A 269 -1.48 -4.80 16.64
N GLN A 270 -0.57 -4.96 15.67
CA GLN A 270 0.86 -4.77 15.86
C GLN A 270 1.31 -3.43 15.25
N THR A 271 2.41 -2.87 15.75
CA THR A 271 2.95 -1.57 15.32
C THR A 271 4.33 -1.72 14.69
N CYS A 272 4.52 -1.06 13.55
CA CYS A 272 5.79 -1.07 12.82
C CYS A 272 6.75 -0.02 13.37
N SER A 273 8.06 -0.27 13.22
CA SER A 273 9.13 0.66 13.65
C SER A 273 9.93 1.23 12.48
N CYS A 274 9.33 1.32 11.28
CA CYS A 274 9.99 1.82 10.08
C CYS A 274 10.25 3.33 10.18
N VAL A 275 11.50 3.77 10.02
CA VAL A 275 11.88 5.18 10.06
C VAL A 275 11.84 5.79 8.66
N ASN A 276 12.65 5.29 7.73
CA ASN A 276 12.67 5.73 6.33
C ASN A 276 12.13 4.64 5.40
N GLY A 277 10.91 4.16 5.66
CA GLY A 277 10.31 3.11 4.85
C GLY A 277 8.81 2.97 5.03
N ARG A 278 8.22 2.08 4.25
CA ARG A 278 6.80 1.70 4.36
C ARG A 278 6.69 0.34 5.00
N CYS A 279 5.74 0.20 5.92
CA CYS A 279 5.48 -1.07 6.55
C CYS A 279 4.62 -1.98 5.66
N ASN A 280 4.96 -3.26 5.59
CA ASN A 280 4.09 -4.27 5.04
C ASN A 280 2.91 -4.52 6.01
N PRO A 281 1.65 -4.33 5.59
CA PRO A 281 0.51 -4.46 6.50
C PRO A 281 0.30 -5.90 7.00
N ALA A 282 0.75 -6.92 6.27
CA ALA A 282 0.61 -8.31 6.68
C ALA A 282 1.75 -8.76 7.61
N SER A 283 3.01 -8.52 7.23
CA SER A 283 4.17 -9.07 7.95
C SER A 283 4.85 -8.10 8.93
N GLY A 284 4.67 -6.79 8.75
CA GLY A 284 5.35 -5.78 9.54
C GLY A 284 6.74 -5.39 9.03
N ASP A 285 7.22 -6.07 7.98
CA ASP A 285 8.54 -5.79 7.42
C ASP A 285 8.60 -4.40 6.80
N CYS A 286 9.73 -3.71 7.01
CA CYS A 286 9.95 -2.41 6.44
C CYS A 286 10.52 -2.52 5.03
N ILE A 287 9.83 -1.90 4.08
CA ILE A 287 10.31 -1.66 2.72
C ILE A 287 10.97 -0.29 2.72
N CYS A 288 12.30 -0.26 2.68
CA CYS A 288 13.05 0.99 2.81
C CYS A 288 12.95 1.88 1.58
N PHE A 289 12.87 3.18 1.81
CA PHE A 289 13.03 4.18 0.77
C PHE A 289 14.46 4.17 0.23
N SER A 290 14.64 4.73 -0.96
CA SER A 290 15.95 4.77 -1.59
C SER A 290 16.98 5.53 -0.75
N GLY A 291 18.14 4.91 -0.54
CA GLY A 291 19.21 5.48 0.27
C GLY A 291 19.29 4.95 1.69
N PHE A 292 18.36 4.06 2.10
CA PHE A 292 18.32 3.47 3.44
C PHE A 292 18.23 1.95 3.40
N SER A 293 18.75 1.31 4.45
CA SER A 293 18.79 -0.14 4.66
C SER A 293 18.57 -0.47 6.13
N ASP A 294 18.79 -1.74 6.49
CA ASP A 294 18.44 -2.38 7.76
C ASP A 294 16.93 -2.72 7.89
N PRO A 295 16.54 -3.61 8.83
CA PRO A 295 15.14 -4.02 9.00
C PRO A 295 14.16 -2.90 9.43
N GLN A 296 14.66 -1.75 9.89
CA GLN A 296 13.88 -0.58 10.34
C GLN A 296 14.08 0.65 9.45
N CYS A 297 14.90 0.57 8.40
CA CYS A 297 15.27 1.66 7.51
C CYS A 297 15.91 2.86 8.23
N ARG A 298 16.81 2.62 9.18
CA ARG A 298 17.53 3.70 9.89
C ARG A 298 18.87 3.99 9.23
N GLU A 299 19.61 2.95 8.90
CA GLU A 299 20.96 3.09 8.39
C GLU A 299 20.96 3.55 6.92
N PRO A 300 21.73 4.59 6.56
CA PRO A 300 21.94 4.96 5.17
C PRO A 300 22.70 3.86 4.42
N CYS A 301 22.62 3.85 3.08
CA CYS A 301 23.40 2.90 2.29
C CYS A 301 24.90 3.06 2.55
N THR A 302 25.59 1.93 2.67
CA THR A 302 27.05 1.90 2.68
C THR A 302 27.61 2.37 1.34
N GLN A 303 28.84 2.88 1.36
CA GLN A 303 29.48 3.40 0.14
C GLN A 303 29.55 2.30 -0.93
N GLY A 304 29.07 2.62 -2.14
CA GLY A 304 29.05 1.68 -3.27
C GLY A 304 27.71 0.96 -3.47
N ARG A 305 26.69 1.24 -2.65
CA ARG A 305 25.33 0.73 -2.84
C ARG A 305 24.30 1.85 -2.91
N TRP A 306 23.17 1.60 -3.58
CA TRP A 306 22.10 2.59 -3.74
C TRP A 306 20.72 1.95 -3.93
N GLY A 307 19.68 2.81 -3.89
CA GLY A 307 18.29 2.44 -4.12
C GLY A 307 17.57 1.91 -2.87
N PRO A 308 16.34 1.41 -3.02
CA PRO A 308 15.55 0.90 -1.90
C PRO A 308 16.24 -0.32 -1.28
N SER A 309 16.39 -0.31 0.04
CA SER A 309 17.12 -1.35 0.79
C SER A 309 18.56 -1.58 0.31
N CYS A 310 19.15 -0.62 -0.42
CA CYS A 310 20.54 -0.64 -0.90
C CYS A 310 20.91 -1.90 -1.70
N VAL A 311 19.96 -2.44 -2.45
CA VAL A 311 20.15 -3.70 -3.20
C VAL A 311 21.00 -3.52 -4.46
N TYR A 312 21.12 -2.30 -4.98
CA TYR A 312 21.88 -2.03 -6.20
C TYR A 312 23.31 -1.61 -5.89
N GLU A 313 24.25 -2.02 -6.73
CA GLU A 313 25.65 -1.62 -6.65
C GLU A 313 25.92 -0.42 -7.56
N CYS A 314 26.86 0.42 -7.13
CA CYS A 314 27.28 1.58 -7.87
C CYS A 314 28.36 1.25 -8.90
N VAL A 315 28.26 1.85 -10.08
CA VAL A 315 29.12 1.52 -11.22
C VAL A 315 29.91 2.74 -11.70
N CYS A 316 30.48 3.52 -10.77
CA CYS A 316 31.27 4.70 -11.08
C CYS A 316 32.76 4.35 -11.30
N LEU A 317 33.38 4.99 -12.29
CA LEU A 317 34.81 4.85 -12.63
C LEU A 317 35.63 6.02 -12.06
N ASN A 318 36.95 5.97 -12.25
CA ASN A 318 37.90 7.03 -11.86
C ASN A 318 37.78 7.45 -10.38
N GLY A 319 37.42 6.50 -9.51
CA GLY A 319 37.28 6.70 -8.07
C GLY A 319 36.12 7.60 -7.66
N ALA A 320 35.15 7.83 -8.55
CA ALA A 320 33.93 8.58 -8.25
C ALA A 320 33.01 7.83 -7.28
N LYS A 321 32.22 8.59 -6.52
CA LYS A 321 31.21 8.04 -5.59
C LYS A 321 29.82 8.23 -6.19
N CYS A 322 28.93 7.28 -5.91
CA CYS A 322 27.52 7.40 -6.28
C CYS A 322 26.68 8.00 -5.16
N SER A 323 25.54 8.58 -5.53
CA SER A 323 24.45 8.90 -4.63
C SER A 323 23.74 7.62 -4.17
N ALA A 324 23.55 7.47 -2.86
CA ALA A 324 22.82 6.34 -2.27
C ALA A 324 21.34 6.29 -2.69
N LYS A 325 20.77 7.41 -3.15
CA LYS A 325 19.35 7.52 -3.49
C LYS A 325 19.04 6.98 -4.90
N ASP A 326 19.85 7.36 -5.88
CA ASP A 326 19.56 7.16 -7.30
C ASP A 326 20.75 6.59 -8.10
N GLY A 327 21.87 6.30 -7.42
CA GLY A 327 23.03 5.67 -8.04
C GLY A 327 23.85 6.60 -8.93
N LYS A 328 23.45 7.86 -9.10
CA LYS A 328 24.15 8.82 -9.96
C LYS A 328 25.57 9.07 -9.46
N CYS A 329 26.54 9.01 -10.36
CA CYS A 329 27.93 9.25 -10.04
C CYS A 329 28.23 10.75 -9.89
N ASN A 330 28.97 11.09 -8.84
CA ASN A 330 29.57 12.40 -8.64
C ASN A 330 31.03 12.31 -9.08
N CYS A 331 31.31 12.79 -10.29
CA CYS A 331 32.62 12.70 -10.90
C CYS A 331 33.63 13.57 -10.17
N LYS A 332 34.86 13.04 -10.06
CA LYS A 332 36.00 13.82 -9.58
C LYS A 332 36.37 14.87 -10.63
N ARG A 333 37.21 15.83 -10.21
CA ARG A 333 37.77 16.83 -11.10
C ARG A 333 38.48 16.18 -12.29
N GLY A 334 38.30 16.73 -13.49
CA GLY A 334 38.86 16.19 -14.73
C GLY A 334 38.03 15.13 -15.44
N TYR A 335 36.89 14.70 -14.88
CA TYR A 335 36.05 13.64 -15.46
C TYR A 335 34.56 14.00 -15.51
N THR A 336 33.86 13.43 -16.50
CA THR A 336 32.41 13.51 -16.73
C THR A 336 31.88 12.21 -17.36
N GLY A 337 30.60 12.20 -17.71
CA GLY A 337 29.85 11.03 -18.17
C GLY A 337 29.05 10.38 -17.03
N ASP A 338 28.07 9.55 -17.39
CA ASP A 338 27.14 8.92 -16.42
C ASP A 338 27.87 8.05 -15.39
N ARG A 339 29.02 7.48 -15.77
CA ARG A 339 29.88 6.65 -14.92
C ARG A 339 31.23 7.30 -14.64
N CYS A 340 31.40 8.58 -14.97
CA CYS A 340 32.67 9.31 -14.84
C CYS A 340 33.81 8.69 -15.64
N GLU A 341 33.49 8.06 -16.77
CA GLU A 341 34.42 7.34 -17.63
C GLU A 341 35.15 8.24 -18.63
N GLN A 342 34.64 9.46 -18.86
CA GLN A 342 35.15 10.38 -19.87
C GLN A 342 36.01 11.46 -19.19
N PRO A 343 37.18 11.84 -19.76
CA PRO A 343 37.86 13.05 -19.34
C PRO A 343 37.04 14.29 -19.72
N CYS A 344 37.35 15.45 -19.12
CA CYS A 344 36.66 16.68 -19.52
C CYS A 344 36.86 17.01 -21.00
N PRO A 345 35.81 17.48 -21.68
CA PRO A 345 35.95 17.98 -23.04
C PRO A 345 36.80 19.27 -23.04
N PRO A 346 37.46 19.60 -24.16
CA PRO A 346 38.23 20.83 -24.29
C PRO A 346 37.41 22.06 -23.92
N GLY A 347 38.00 22.96 -23.11
CA GLY A 347 37.36 24.19 -22.65
C GLY A 347 36.51 24.05 -21.38
N GLN A 348 36.44 22.86 -20.77
CA GLN A 348 35.78 22.65 -19.48
C GLN A 348 36.73 21.98 -18.47
N PHE A 349 36.50 22.25 -17.19
CA PHE A 349 37.28 21.68 -16.10
C PHE A 349 36.46 21.46 -14.82
N GLY A 350 37.10 20.89 -13.81
CA GLY A 350 36.50 20.70 -12.49
C GLY A 350 35.64 19.44 -12.40
N ALA A 351 34.87 19.32 -11.31
CA ALA A 351 34.07 18.13 -11.03
C ALA A 351 32.86 18.06 -11.97
N ASN A 352 32.64 16.91 -12.61
CA ASN A 352 31.64 16.75 -13.68
C ASN A 352 31.83 17.76 -14.85
N CYS A 353 33.02 18.34 -14.99
CA CYS A 353 33.34 19.35 -16.02
C CYS A 353 32.34 20.51 -16.08
N SER A 354 31.85 20.93 -14.91
CA SER A 354 30.80 21.96 -14.81
C SER A 354 31.34 23.39 -14.83
N GLU A 355 32.65 23.58 -14.90
CA GLU A 355 33.33 24.88 -14.98
C GLU A 355 33.88 25.10 -16.39
N GLU A 356 33.85 26.34 -16.89
CA GLU A 356 34.33 26.72 -18.23
C GLU A 356 35.70 27.42 -18.15
N CYS A 357 36.62 27.07 -19.05
CA CYS A 357 37.95 27.64 -19.07
C CYS A 357 37.97 29.06 -19.68
N SER A 358 38.77 29.94 -19.09
CA SER A 358 38.92 31.34 -19.56
C SER A 358 40.04 31.55 -20.58
N CYS A 359 40.81 30.51 -20.89
CA CYS A 359 42.02 30.58 -21.72
C CYS A 359 41.78 31.22 -23.09
N LYS A 360 42.69 32.11 -23.49
CA LYS A 360 42.68 32.85 -24.76
C LYS A 360 43.77 32.34 -25.70
N ASN A 361 43.77 32.86 -26.93
CA ASN A 361 44.81 32.63 -27.93
C ASN A 361 45.09 31.15 -28.24
N GLY A 362 44.07 30.29 -28.13
CA GLY A 362 44.17 28.86 -28.42
C GLY A 362 44.93 28.06 -27.35
N ALA A 363 45.15 28.64 -26.16
CA ALA A 363 45.77 27.93 -25.04
C ALA A 363 44.91 26.75 -24.57
N GLU A 364 45.60 25.67 -24.20
CA GLU A 364 44.97 24.48 -23.62
C GLU A 364 44.72 24.70 -22.12
N CYS A 365 43.65 24.09 -21.61
CA CYS A 365 43.22 24.24 -20.22
C CYS A 365 43.35 22.90 -19.50
N ASP A 366 43.92 22.93 -18.30
CA ASP A 366 43.98 21.77 -17.42
C ASP A 366 42.57 21.35 -16.97
N ALA A 367 42.19 20.11 -17.28
CA ALA A 367 40.85 19.58 -16.98
C ALA A 367 40.54 19.48 -15.47
N GLU A 368 41.55 19.44 -14.60
CA GLU A 368 41.36 19.26 -13.16
C GLU A 368 41.16 20.61 -12.45
N ASN A 369 42.00 21.60 -12.78
CA ASN A 369 42.08 22.87 -12.05
C ASN A 369 41.79 24.12 -12.88
N GLY A 370 41.68 24.00 -14.21
CA GLY A 370 41.34 25.11 -15.11
C GLY A 370 42.52 26.01 -15.51
N ALA A 371 43.75 25.69 -15.12
CA ALA A 371 44.93 26.49 -15.45
C ALA A 371 45.22 26.45 -16.95
N CYS A 372 45.61 27.61 -17.50
CA CYS A 372 45.92 27.73 -18.91
C CYS A 372 47.40 27.45 -19.19
N LEU A 373 47.67 26.60 -20.18
CA LEU A 373 49.01 26.40 -20.73
C LEU A 373 49.17 27.31 -21.95
N CYS A 374 49.84 28.45 -21.76
CA CYS A 374 49.94 29.45 -22.82
C CYS A 374 50.85 28.97 -23.96
N LEU A 375 50.35 29.15 -25.18
CA LEU A 375 51.16 28.96 -26.38
C LEU A 375 52.29 29.99 -26.44
N ALA A 376 53.27 29.73 -27.29
CA ALA A 376 54.41 30.61 -27.42
C ALA A 376 54.00 32.04 -27.77
N GLY A 377 54.67 33.02 -27.17
CA GLY A 377 54.37 34.45 -27.34
C GLY A 377 53.31 35.01 -26.40
N TRP A 378 52.71 34.17 -25.54
CA TRP A 378 51.67 34.57 -24.59
C TRP A 378 51.98 34.15 -23.15
N GLN A 379 51.48 34.92 -22.18
CA GLN A 379 51.52 34.67 -20.74
C GLN A 379 50.26 35.21 -20.04
N GLY A 380 50.25 35.11 -18.71
CA GLY A 380 49.13 35.51 -17.85
C GLY A 380 48.20 34.34 -17.55
N ASP A 381 47.34 34.50 -16.54
CA ASP A 381 46.46 33.42 -16.05
C ASP A 381 45.49 32.90 -17.14
N ASP A 382 45.10 33.77 -18.08
CA ASP A 382 44.21 33.44 -19.21
C ASP A 382 44.93 33.46 -20.57
N CYS A 383 46.25 33.62 -20.59
CA CYS A 383 47.06 33.71 -21.82
C CYS A 383 46.70 34.88 -22.76
N SER A 384 46.10 35.95 -22.24
CA SER A 384 45.76 37.14 -23.03
C SER A 384 46.93 38.12 -23.24
N GLU A 385 47.99 38.02 -22.43
CA GLU A 385 49.11 38.96 -22.45
C GLU A 385 50.21 38.49 -23.41
N VAL A 386 50.72 39.40 -24.25
CA VAL A 386 51.89 39.13 -25.10
C VAL A 386 53.15 39.12 -24.24
N CYS A 387 54.16 38.31 -24.60
CA CYS A 387 55.41 38.29 -23.86
C CYS A 387 56.06 39.68 -23.70
N PRO A 388 56.53 40.02 -22.49
CA PRO A 388 57.26 41.25 -22.27
C PRO A 388 58.59 41.24 -23.02
N ALA A 389 59.09 42.44 -23.35
CA ALA A 389 60.37 42.60 -24.02
C ALA A 389 61.50 41.88 -23.24
N GLY A 390 62.31 41.10 -23.96
CA GLY A 390 63.36 40.28 -23.36
C GLY A 390 62.96 38.84 -23.06
N SER A 391 61.71 38.44 -23.35
CA SER A 391 61.23 37.05 -23.18
C SER A 391 60.48 36.53 -24.40
N PHE A 392 60.45 35.20 -24.55
CA PHE A 392 59.75 34.51 -25.64
C PHE A 392 59.33 33.09 -25.22
N GLY A 393 58.61 32.39 -26.11
CA GLY A 393 58.22 31.00 -25.91
C GLY A 393 56.94 30.84 -25.07
N PRO A 394 56.55 29.60 -24.73
CA PRO A 394 55.33 29.32 -23.97
C PRO A 394 55.45 29.86 -22.55
N ASN A 395 54.39 30.51 -22.07
CA ASN A 395 54.36 31.25 -20.80
C ASN A 395 55.50 32.28 -20.67
N CYS A 396 56.12 32.70 -21.79
CA CYS A 396 57.27 33.60 -21.82
C CYS A 396 58.45 33.18 -20.92
N ALA A 397 58.59 31.86 -20.72
CA ALA A 397 59.56 31.30 -19.78
C ALA A 397 61.02 31.31 -20.30
N LEU A 398 61.25 31.72 -21.56
CA LEU A 398 62.58 31.75 -22.18
C LEU A 398 63.05 33.20 -22.34
N ALA A 399 64.32 33.47 -22.06
CA ALA A 399 64.93 34.78 -22.23
C ALA A 399 65.41 35.00 -23.67
N CYS A 400 65.21 36.20 -24.23
CA CYS A 400 65.69 36.55 -25.57
C CYS A 400 67.22 36.37 -25.66
N PRO A 401 67.73 35.67 -26.69
CA PRO A 401 69.17 35.43 -26.83
C PRO A 401 69.94 36.60 -27.47
N CYS A 402 69.27 37.70 -27.79
CA CYS A 402 69.82 38.76 -28.64
C CYS A 402 70.80 39.67 -27.90
N GLU A 403 71.89 40.02 -28.57
CA GLU A 403 72.91 40.94 -28.10
C GLU A 403 72.70 42.36 -28.63
N ASN A 404 73.57 43.30 -28.22
CA ASN A 404 73.63 44.67 -28.76
C ASN A 404 72.31 45.46 -28.71
N GLY A 405 71.50 45.21 -27.66
CA GLY A 405 70.22 45.89 -27.43
C GLY A 405 69.12 45.48 -28.41
N ALA A 406 69.29 44.39 -29.15
CA ALA A 406 68.30 43.87 -30.08
C ALA A 406 67.09 43.28 -29.33
N SER A 407 65.93 43.37 -29.97
CA SER A 407 64.67 42.78 -29.47
C SER A 407 64.44 41.41 -30.11
N CYS A 408 63.68 40.53 -29.46
CA CYS A 408 63.31 39.24 -30.05
C CYS A 408 61.80 39.11 -30.25
N ARG A 409 61.40 38.30 -31.24
CA ARG A 409 60.00 37.99 -31.50
C ARG A 409 59.45 37.10 -30.38
N PRO A 410 58.28 37.44 -29.77
CA PRO A 410 57.69 36.68 -28.67
C PRO A 410 57.44 35.18 -28.95
N MET A 411 57.14 34.85 -30.21
CA MET A 411 56.72 33.50 -30.61
C MET A 411 57.88 32.50 -30.63
N ASP A 412 59.06 32.91 -31.07
CA ASP A 412 60.15 31.98 -31.39
C ASP A 412 61.55 32.52 -31.07
N GLY A 413 61.65 33.74 -30.53
CA GLY A 413 62.92 34.30 -30.05
C GLY A 413 63.84 34.78 -31.16
N VAL A 414 63.37 34.86 -32.41
CA VAL A 414 64.16 35.41 -33.52
C VAL A 414 64.46 36.89 -33.27
N CYS A 415 65.74 37.26 -33.37
CA CYS A 415 66.22 38.60 -33.08
C CYS A 415 65.94 39.57 -34.24
N ASN A 416 65.56 40.79 -33.89
CA ASN A 416 65.49 41.93 -34.78
C ASN A 416 66.61 42.90 -34.40
N CYS A 417 67.67 42.94 -35.22
CA CYS A 417 68.90 43.62 -34.88
C CYS A 417 68.76 45.15 -34.96
N THR A 418 69.37 45.82 -33.99
CA THR A 418 69.51 47.27 -34.00
C THR A 418 70.39 47.72 -35.18
N ALA A 419 70.30 49.00 -35.52
CA ALA A 419 71.05 49.54 -36.64
C ALA A 419 72.56 49.37 -36.43
N GLY A 420 73.25 48.83 -37.44
CA GLY A 420 74.69 48.54 -37.38
C GLY A 420 75.05 47.10 -37.02
N PHE A 421 74.07 46.23 -36.74
CA PHE A 421 74.29 44.82 -36.39
C PHE A 421 73.47 43.85 -37.26
N ARG A 422 73.99 42.62 -37.39
CA ARG A 422 73.40 41.46 -38.05
C ARG A 422 73.81 40.16 -37.35
N GLY A 423 73.34 39.03 -37.85
CA GLY A 423 73.61 37.71 -37.28
C GLY A 423 72.34 37.11 -36.68
N LYS A 424 72.43 35.87 -36.16
CA LYS A 424 71.25 35.18 -35.61
C LYS A 424 70.81 35.78 -34.28
N ILE A 425 71.78 36.27 -33.51
CA ILE A 425 71.57 36.91 -32.22
C ILE A 425 72.08 38.36 -32.20
N CYS A 426 72.35 38.94 -33.38
CA CYS A 426 72.85 40.31 -33.54
C CYS A 426 74.27 40.52 -32.99
N GLU A 427 75.08 39.47 -33.03
CA GLU A 427 76.45 39.41 -32.55
C GLU A 427 77.48 40.06 -33.51
N GLU A 428 77.13 40.23 -34.79
CA GLU A 428 78.04 40.75 -35.81
C GLU A 428 77.73 42.20 -36.17
N PRO A 429 78.73 43.07 -36.38
CA PRO A 429 78.51 44.39 -36.99
C PRO A 429 78.20 44.28 -38.49
N CYS A 430 77.58 45.31 -39.08
CA CYS A 430 77.40 45.38 -40.52
C CYS A 430 78.75 45.34 -41.26
N THR A 431 78.77 44.65 -42.40
CA THR A 431 79.91 44.68 -43.31
C THR A 431 79.93 45.97 -44.11
N ASP A 432 81.13 46.38 -44.53
CA ASP A 432 81.33 47.53 -45.41
C ASP A 432 80.38 47.46 -46.62
N GLY A 433 79.71 48.58 -46.89
CA GLY A 433 78.71 48.67 -47.95
C GLY A 433 77.26 48.42 -47.50
N THR A 434 77.00 48.10 -46.23
CA THR A 434 75.64 47.90 -45.68
C THR A 434 75.38 48.67 -44.39
N TRP A 435 74.13 49.03 -44.11
CA TRP A 435 73.75 49.83 -42.94
C TRP A 435 72.30 49.60 -42.50
N GLY A 436 71.95 50.14 -41.33
CA GLY A 436 70.61 50.07 -40.75
C GLY A 436 70.34 48.78 -39.99
N ALA A 437 69.08 48.57 -39.58
CA ALA A 437 68.66 47.36 -38.87
C ALA A 437 68.84 46.12 -39.74
N ASN A 438 69.36 45.03 -39.16
CA ASN A 438 69.71 43.78 -39.85
C ASN A 438 70.66 43.96 -41.05
N CYS A 439 71.29 45.14 -41.22
CA CYS A 439 72.10 45.53 -42.38
C CYS A 439 71.39 45.33 -43.74
N GLU A 440 70.07 45.52 -43.79
CA GLU A 440 69.26 45.29 -44.99
C GLU A 440 69.47 46.38 -46.08
N ASN A 441 69.99 47.55 -45.70
CA ASN A 441 70.23 48.65 -46.63
C ASN A 441 71.66 48.62 -47.16
N LYS A 442 71.83 49.01 -48.43
CA LYS A 442 73.14 49.19 -49.06
C LYS A 442 73.56 50.66 -49.02
N CYS A 443 74.86 50.92 -48.93
CA CYS A 443 75.40 52.27 -49.10
C CYS A 443 75.10 52.79 -50.52
N GLY A 444 74.87 54.09 -50.65
CA GLY A 444 74.68 54.75 -51.94
C GLY A 444 75.90 54.57 -52.85
N SER A 445 75.67 54.46 -54.16
CA SER A 445 76.72 54.31 -55.18
C SER A 445 77.75 55.44 -55.15
N GLU A 446 77.32 56.63 -54.76
CA GLU A 446 78.14 57.83 -54.63
C GLU A 446 79.12 57.82 -53.44
N CYS A 447 78.93 56.99 -52.41
CA CYS A 447 79.82 56.92 -51.24
C CYS A 447 81.12 56.12 -51.47
N ARG A 448 81.41 55.65 -52.69
CA ARG A 448 82.57 54.78 -53.03
C ARG A 448 82.75 53.57 -52.09
N GLY A 449 81.66 53.06 -51.51
CA GLY A 449 81.62 51.84 -50.72
C GLY A 449 81.68 51.98 -49.20
N SER A 450 81.92 53.18 -48.64
CA SER A 450 82.01 53.36 -47.18
C SER A 450 80.97 54.36 -46.66
N CYS A 451 80.02 53.86 -45.87
CA CYS A 451 79.00 54.64 -45.18
C CYS A 451 78.85 54.18 -43.73
N SER A 452 78.30 55.05 -42.88
CA SER A 452 77.94 54.76 -41.50
C SER A 452 77.03 53.54 -41.43
N VAL A 453 77.42 52.54 -40.64
CA VAL A 453 76.66 51.30 -40.45
C VAL A 453 75.32 51.52 -39.74
N ILE A 454 75.14 52.66 -39.06
CA ILE A 454 73.93 53.00 -38.31
C ILE A 454 72.88 53.67 -39.21
N ASP A 455 73.26 54.74 -39.90
CA ASP A 455 72.33 55.65 -40.59
C ASP A 455 72.64 55.87 -42.08
N GLY A 456 73.65 55.18 -42.63
CA GLY A 456 73.92 55.16 -44.06
C GLY A 456 74.58 56.41 -44.63
N ARG A 457 74.93 57.39 -43.78
CA ARG A 457 75.64 58.61 -44.22
C ARG A 457 77.04 58.26 -44.72
N CYS A 458 77.46 58.84 -45.85
CA CYS A 458 78.81 58.60 -46.36
C CYS A 458 79.87 59.03 -45.33
N ILE A 459 80.95 58.26 -45.19
CA ILE A 459 82.09 58.63 -44.34
C ILE A 459 83.11 59.36 -45.22
N CYS A 460 83.31 60.66 -44.98
CA CYS A 460 84.13 61.51 -45.85
C CYS A 460 85.51 61.84 -45.25
N PRO A 461 86.58 61.90 -46.07
CA PRO A 461 87.89 62.44 -45.67
C PRO A 461 87.80 63.90 -45.20
N GLU A 462 88.75 64.36 -44.36
CA GLU A 462 88.83 65.74 -43.88
C GLU A 462 88.76 66.77 -45.03
N GLY A 463 87.75 67.65 -45.00
CA GLY A 463 87.52 68.71 -45.99
C GLY A 463 86.27 68.56 -46.87
N LEU A 464 85.49 67.48 -46.73
CA LEU A 464 84.28 67.18 -47.51
C LEU A 464 83.07 66.99 -46.56
N GLU A 465 82.00 67.78 -46.73
CA GLU A 465 80.80 67.72 -45.87
C GLU A 465 79.50 67.79 -46.69
N ASP A 466 79.20 66.73 -47.45
CA ASP A 466 77.81 66.44 -47.79
C ASP A 466 77.42 65.00 -47.40
N SER A 467 76.26 64.86 -46.76
CA SER A 467 75.78 63.59 -46.18
C SER A 467 75.34 62.56 -47.23
N LYS A 468 75.39 62.93 -48.52
CA LYS A 468 74.91 62.14 -49.65
C LYS A 468 76.00 61.71 -50.62
N GLY A 469 77.19 62.33 -50.68
CA GLY A 469 78.17 61.98 -51.72
C GLY A 469 79.64 62.37 -51.49
N CYS A 470 80.01 62.87 -50.32
CA CYS A 470 81.34 63.45 -50.05
C CYS A 470 81.83 64.46 -51.11
N ASN A 471 80.98 65.42 -51.48
CA ASN A 471 81.36 66.50 -52.39
C ASN A 471 82.10 67.66 -51.69
N ASN A 472 82.91 68.40 -52.45
CA ASN A 472 83.58 69.61 -51.98
C ASN A 472 82.56 70.68 -51.60
N VAL A 473 82.65 71.22 -50.38
CA VAL A 473 81.87 72.39 -49.96
C VAL A 473 82.49 73.69 -50.52
N PHE A 474 83.70 73.64 -51.07
CA PHE A 474 84.37 74.77 -51.71
C PHE A 474 84.39 74.67 -53.24
N GLU A 475 83.26 74.96 -53.89
CA GLU A 475 83.33 75.72 -55.14
C GLU A 475 83.23 77.22 -54.80
N CYS A 476 84.38 77.83 -54.56
CA CYS A 476 84.52 79.26 -54.84
C CYS A 476 84.45 79.46 -56.35
N SER A 477 83.24 79.57 -56.91
CA SER A 477 83.06 80.26 -58.19
C SER A 477 83.15 81.76 -57.93
N GLY A 478 84.38 82.23 -57.76
CA GLY A 478 84.70 83.65 -57.83
C GLY A 478 84.40 84.20 -59.21
N ASN A 479 83.72 85.36 -59.22
CA ASN A 479 83.40 86.27 -60.33
C ASN A 479 82.08 86.01 -61.06
N PHE A 480 81.02 86.67 -60.60
CA PHE A 480 80.51 87.87 -61.27
C PHE A 480 79.66 88.70 -60.29
N PHE A 481 80.26 89.75 -59.72
CA PHE A 481 79.49 90.94 -59.36
C PHE A 481 79.01 91.59 -60.67
N LYS A 482 77.70 91.70 -60.85
CA LYS A 482 77.09 92.79 -61.62
C LYS A 482 75.80 93.20 -60.92
N PHE A 483 75.85 94.37 -60.30
CA PHE A 483 74.67 95.22 -60.10
C PHE A 483 74.27 95.80 -61.45
N TYR A 484 72.99 95.76 -61.81
CA TYR A 484 72.35 96.78 -62.65
C TYR A 484 70.85 96.86 -62.27
N PHE A 485 70.50 98.05 -61.76
CA PHE A 485 69.21 98.74 -61.54
C PHE A 485 67.92 97.96 -61.25
#